data_AF-A0A7C1BTQ6-F1
#
_entry.id   AF-A0A7C1BTQ6-F1
#
_cell.length_a   1.000
_cell.length_b   1.000
_cell.length_c   1.000
_cell.angle_alpha   90.00
_cell.angle_beta   90.00
_cell.angle_gamma   90.00
#
_symmetry.space_group_name_H-M   'P 1'
#
loop_
_entity.id
_entity.type
_entity.pdbx_description
1 polymer ?
#
loop_
_entity_poly.entity_id
_entity_poly.type
_entity_poly.pdbx_seq_one_letter_code
_entity_poly.pdbx_strand_id
1 'polypeptide(L)'
;MKFGLEEVVREELNVREVRFEEVFDGGKEYKKVEVEVNGEDGVGTSLFLDTSLDKNLLEEGLVRDLVRRVQGMRKELDLEYTARIKISFVGDEEVKEAVKNFSDYICEETLAVGIEEGKPSASSSAIYEKRWKIGKKQVLLGIIRT
;
A
#
# COMPACT_ATOMS: atom_id res chain seq x y z
N MET A 1 -0.95 12.06 -12.63
CA MET A 1 -0.61 13.31 -11.92
C MET A 1 -0.46 12.98 -10.45
N LYS A 2 0.60 13.44 -9.78
CA LYS A 2 0.61 13.49 -8.31
C LYS A 2 -0.04 14.82 -7.95
N PHE A 3 -1.29 14.80 -7.50
CA PHE A 3 -1.91 15.98 -6.92
C PHE A 3 -1.19 16.32 -5.61
N GLY A 4 -0.87 17.59 -5.40
CA GLY A 4 -0.40 18.04 -4.09
C GLY A 4 -1.53 17.93 -3.06
N LEU A 5 -1.22 17.66 -1.79
CA LEU A 5 -2.23 17.58 -0.73
C LEU A 5 -3.10 18.86 -0.68
N GLU A 6 -2.49 20.02 -0.95
CA GLU A 6 -3.18 21.30 -1.09
C GLU A 6 -4.30 21.27 -2.13
N GLU A 7 -4.01 20.70 -3.30
CA GLU A 7 -4.94 20.65 -4.43
C GLU A 7 -6.12 19.73 -4.12
N VAL A 8 -5.84 18.56 -3.53
CA VAL A 8 -6.87 17.63 -3.07
C VAL A 8 -7.78 18.28 -2.03
N VAL A 9 -7.21 18.94 -1.01
CA VAL A 9 -8.00 19.61 0.03
C VAL A 9 -8.84 20.74 -0.57
N ARG A 10 -8.29 21.51 -1.50
CA ARG A 10 -9.00 22.62 -2.16
C ARG A 10 -10.19 22.13 -2.97
N GLU A 11 -10.01 21.05 -3.73
CA GLU A 11 -11.06 20.47 -4.58
C GLU A 11 -12.16 19.79 -3.76
N GLU A 12 -11.78 18.94 -2.79
CA GLU A 12 -12.75 18.16 -2.00
C GLU A 12 -13.54 19.02 -1.00
N LEU A 13 -12.92 20.08 -0.45
CA LEU A 13 -13.58 20.97 0.52
C LEU A 13 -14.13 22.26 -0.12
N ASN A 14 -13.87 22.52 -1.40
CA ASN A 14 -14.31 23.72 -2.13
C ASN A 14 -13.91 25.05 -1.46
N VAL A 15 -12.61 25.20 -1.18
CA VAL A 15 -12.07 26.34 -0.39
C VAL A 15 -11.19 27.24 -1.25
N ARG A 16 -11.08 28.53 -0.90
CA ARG A 16 -10.34 29.51 -1.74
C ARG A 16 -8.83 29.46 -1.53
N GLU A 17 -8.42 29.30 -0.28
CA GLU A 17 -7.02 29.29 0.13
C GLU A 17 -6.82 28.17 1.15
N VAL A 18 -5.65 27.52 1.08
CA VAL A 18 -5.24 26.44 1.98
C VAL A 18 -3.85 26.82 2.50
N ARG A 19 -3.69 26.94 3.82
CA ARG A 19 -2.38 27.22 4.46
C ARG A 19 -2.01 26.10 5.40
N PHE A 20 -0.79 25.57 5.26
CA PHE A 20 -0.28 24.51 6.13
C PHE A 20 0.68 25.07 7.18
N GLU A 21 0.47 24.68 8.44
CA GLU A 21 1.36 24.95 9.57
C GLU A 21 1.69 23.64 10.30
N GLU A 22 2.90 23.50 10.83
CA GLU A 22 3.23 22.40 11.74
C GLU A 22 2.77 22.77 13.15
N VAL A 23 1.94 21.92 13.76
CA VAL A 23 1.44 22.12 15.12
C VAL A 23 1.72 20.88 15.95
N PHE A 24 2.24 21.12 17.15
CA PHE A 24 2.46 20.09 18.16
C PHE A 24 1.36 20.17 19.21
N ASP A 25 0.59 19.10 19.37
CA ASP A 25 -0.43 18.97 20.42
C ASP A 25 -0.32 17.60 21.11
N GLY A 26 -0.27 17.61 22.44
CA GLY A 26 -0.19 16.37 23.24
C GLY A 26 0.97 15.43 22.90
N GLY A 27 2.06 15.92 22.28
CA GLY A 27 3.21 15.12 21.84
C GLY A 27 3.07 14.49 20.46
N LYS A 28 2.02 14.81 19.71
CA LYS A 28 1.85 14.43 18.30
C LYS A 28 2.03 15.65 17.39
N GLU A 29 2.61 15.40 16.23
CA GLU A 29 2.82 16.39 15.18
C GLU A 29 1.67 16.30 14.17
N TYR A 30 1.01 17.43 13.94
CA TYR A 30 -0.06 17.57 12.96
C TYR A 30 0.34 18.60 11.91
N LYS A 31 -0.12 18.40 10.67
CA LYS A 31 -0.24 19.50 9.71
C LYS A 31 -1.57 20.19 9.96
N LYS A 32 -1.53 21.35 10.61
CA LYS A 32 -2.68 22.25 10.70
C LYS A 32 -2.94 22.86 9.33
N VAL A 33 -4.20 22.90 8.94
CA VAL A 33 -4.68 23.52 7.72
C VAL A 33 -5.68 24.60 8.11
N GLU A 34 -5.37 25.85 7.82
CA GLU A 34 -6.36 26.92 7.91
C GLU A 34 -7.15 27.00 6.60
N VAL A 35 -8.48 27.00 6.76
CA VAL A 35 -9.43 26.97 5.67
C VAL A 35 -10.37 28.15 5.81
N GLU A 36 -10.36 29.03 4.80
CA GLU A 36 -11.30 30.15 4.70
C GLU A 36 -12.51 29.72 3.86
N VAL A 37 -13.68 29.66 4.52
CA VAL A 37 -14.96 29.29 3.91
C VAL A 37 -15.80 30.56 3.75
N ASN A 38 -16.35 30.81 2.56
CA ASN A 38 -17.36 31.85 2.38
C ASN A 38 -18.70 31.37 2.98
N GLY A 39 -18.97 31.75 4.23
CA GLY A 39 -20.26 31.57 4.91
C GLY A 39 -20.58 32.78 5.79
N GLU A 40 -21.86 33.04 6.05
CA GLU A 40 -22.36 34.29 6.67
C GLU A 40 -21.74 34.63 8.04
N ASP A 41 -21.06 33.69 8.70
CA ASP A 41 -20.49 33.87 10.04
C ASP A 41 -18.94 33.99 10.10
N GLY A 42 -18.21 33.92 8.99
CA GLY A 42 -16.77 34.24 8.94
C GLY A 42 -15.85 33.45 9.89
N VAL A 43 -16.30 32.31 10.43
CA VAL A 43 -15.49 31.51 11.36
C VAL A 43 -14.49 30.68 10.56
N GLY A 44 -13.21 31.05 10.62
CA GLY A 44 -12.11 30.25 10.07
C GLY A 44 -12.12 28.84 10.67
N THR A 45 -12.12 27.81 9.81
CA THR A 45 -12.07 26.41 10.26
C THR A 45 -10.62 25.94 10.22
N SER A 46 -10.12 25.42 11.33
CA SER A 46 -8.81 24.77 11.40
C SER A 46 -8.98 23.25 11.34
N LEU A 47 -8.29 22.60 10.41
CA LEU A 47 -8.17 21.14 10.33
C LEU A 47 -6.79 20.73 10.83
N PHE A 48 -6.69 19.57 11.47
CA PHE A 48 -5.41 19.00 11.90
C PHE A 48 -5.26 17.62 11.25
N LEU A 49 -4.23 17.45 10.43
CA LEU A 49 -3.94 16.20 9.73
C LEU A 49 -2.77 15.49 10.42
N ASP A 50 -3.04 14.34 11.03
CA ASP A 50 -1.99 13.43 11.48
C ASP A 50 -1.40 12.74 10.24
N THR A 51 -0.19 13.14 9.85
CA THR A 51 0.52 12.55 8.71
C THR A 51 1.49 11.46 9.12
N SER A 52 1.47 11.04 10.39
CA SER A 52 2.28 9.93 10.85
C SER A 52 1.76 8.63 10.24
N LEU A 53 2.69 7.79 9.77
CA LEU A 53 2.35 6.43 9.34
C LEU A 53 2.57 5.52 10.53
N ASP A 54 1.49 4.89 10.99
CA ASP A 54 1.62 3.80 11.94
C ASP A 54 2.12 2.52 11.25
N LYS A 55 2.46 1.52 12.08
CA LYS A 55 2.97 0.23 11.59
C LYS A 55 1.97 -0.45 10.64
N ASN A 56 0.68 -0.39 10.94
CA ASN A 56 -0.36 -1.06 10.15
C ASN A 56 -0.49 -0.42 8.75
N LEU A 57 -0.46 0.91 8.66
CA LEU A 57 -0.49 1.64 7.40
C LEU A 57 0.75 1.36 6.54
N LEU A 58 1.92 1.21 7.16
CA LEU A 58 3.15 0.81 6.45
C LEU A 58 3.04 -0.61 5.89
N GLU A 59 2.54 -1.56 6.68
CA GLU A 59 2.34 -2.95 6.25
C GLU A 59 1.31 -3.05 5.13
N GLU A 60 0.18 -2.37 5.25
CA GLU A 60 -0.86 -2.31 4.21
C GLU A 60 -0.30 -1.77 2.89
N GLY A 61 0.48 -0.69 2.94
CA GLY A 61 1.12 -0.11 1.77
C GLY A 61 2.11 -1.08 1.10
N LEU A 62 2.90 -1.80 1.90
CA LEU A 62 3.84 -2.82 1.42
C LEU A 62 3.09 -3.98 0.74
N VAL A 63 2.03 -4.45 1.37
CA VAL A 63 1.20 -5.55 0.86
C VAL A 63 0.48 -5.17 -0.43
N ARG A 64 -0.08 -3.96 -0.54
CA ARG A 64 -0.72 -3.48 -1.78
C ARG A 64 0.25 -3.45 -2.95
N ASP A 65 1.49 -3.02 -2.73
CA ASP A 65 2.50 -3.03 -3.79
C ASP A 65 2.93 -4.48 -4.13
N LEU A 66 3.02 -5.39 -3.15
CA LEU A 66 3.23 -6.82 -3.38
C LEU A 66 2.14 -7.43 -4.25
N VAL A 67 0.86 -7.23 -3.89
CA VAL A 67 -0.30 -7.69 -4.66
C VAL A 67 -0.21 -7.20 -6.10
N ARG A 68 0.12 -5.91 -6.30
CA ARG A 68 0.30 -5.33 -7.63
C ARG A 68 1.42 -6.02 -8.42
N ARG A 69 2.52 -6.41 -7.78
CA ARG A 69 3.62 -7.16 -8.44
C ARG A 69 3.17 -8.55 -8.84
N VAL A 70 2.51 -9.29 -7.94
CA VAL A 70 1.98 -10.62 -8.24
C VAL A 70 0.98 -10.55 -9.40
N GLN A 71 0.07 -9.59 -9.38
CA GLN A 71 -0.88 -9.37 -10.48
C GLN A 71 -0.19 -9.04 -11.81
N GLY A 72 0.88 -8.26 -11.77
CA GLY A 72 1.74 -8.04 -12.95
C GLY A 72 2.36 -9.35 -13.45
N MET A 73 2.91 -10.17 -12.56
CA MET A 73 3.49 -11.46 -12.91
C MET A 73 2.45 -12.44 -13.48
N ARG A 74 1.20 -12.44 -12.98
CA ARG A 74 0.10 -13.22 -13.56
C ARG A 74 -0.17 -12.85 -15.01
N LYS A 75 -0.12 -11.55 -15.34
CA LYS A 75 -0.28 -11.05 -16.71
C LYS A 75 0.92 -11.39 -17.59
N GLU A 76 2.14 -11.28 -17.07
CA GLU A 76 3.36 -11.67 -17.81
C GLU A 76 3.37 -13.17 -18.16
N LEU A 77 2.73 -14.00 -17.34
CA LEU A 77 2.58 -15.45 -17.55
C LEU A 77 1.37 -15.84 -18.41
N ASP A 78 0.58 -14.87 -18.87
CA ASP A 78 -0.65 -15.05 -19.63
C ASP A 78 -1.60 -16.08 -18.97
N LEU A 79 -1.78 -15.95 -17.65
CA LEU A 79 -2.66 -16.85 -16.90
C LEU A 79 -4.12 -16.52 -17.18
N GLU A 80 -4.93 -17.59 -17.31
CA GLU A 80 -6.39 -17.48 -17.33
C GLU A 80 -6.90 -16.67 -16.13
N TYR A 81 -8.00 -15.94 -16.34
CA TYR A 81 -8.57 -15.06 -15.31
C TYR A 81 -8.90 -15.81 -14.01
N THR A 82 -9.29 -17.09 -14.12
CA THR A 82 -9.65 -17.95 -12.98
C THR A 82 -8.50 -18.81 -12.47
N ALA A 83 -7.32 -18.74 -13.09
CA ALA A 83 -6.18 -19.59 -12.73
C ALA A 83 -5.74 -19.34 -11.28
N ARG A 84 -5.69 -20.42 -10.50
CA ARG A 84 -5.15 -20.39 -9.14
C ARG A 84 -3.64 -20.57 -9.16
N ILE A 85 -2.97 -20.00 -8.15
CA ILE A 85 -1.52 -20.02 -8.02
C ILE A 85 -1.11 -20.29 -6.57
N LYS A 86 0.12 -20.73 -6.36
CA LYS A 86 0.81 -20.57 -5.06
C LYS A 86 1.85 -19.48 -5.17
N ILE A 87 2.00 -18.70 -4.10
CA ILE A 87 3.01 -17.65 -4.01
C ILE A 87 4.11 -18.10 -3.06
N SER A 88 5.36 -17.88 -3.46
CA SER A 88 6.51 -17.95 -2.57
C SER A 88 7.16 -16.58 -2.46
N PHE A 89 7.72 -16.26 -1.31
CA PHE A 89 8.44 -15.00 -1.14
C PHE A 89 9.70 -15.14 -0.27
N VAL A 90 10.67 -14.26 -0.53
CA VAL A 90 11.81 -14.04 0.35
C VAL A 90 11.97 -12.54 0.55
N GLY A 91 11.94 -12.09 1.80
CA GLY A 91 12.06 -10.68 2.20
C GLY A 91 12.65 -10.53 3.60
N ASP A 92 12.84 -9.28 4.02
CA ASP A 92 13.23 -8.95 5.39
C ASP A 92 12.09 -9.15 6.39
N GLU A 93 12.36 -8.98 7.68
CA GLU A 93 11.40 -9.28 8.74
C GLU A 93 10.09 -8.48 8.63
N GLU A 94 10.16 -7.21 8.25
CA GLU A 94 8.95 -6.40 8.06
C GLU A 94 8.09 -6.93 6.89
N VAL A 95 8.71 -7.46 5.81
CA VAL A 95 7.94 -8.13 4.74
C VAL A 95 7.26 -9.37 5.27
N LYS A 96 7.95 -10.16 6.10
CA LYS A 96 7.39 -11.39 6.67
C LYS A 96 6.22 -11.09 7.60
N GLU A 97 6.36 -10.11 8.48
CA GLU A 97 5.29 -9.67 9.36
C GLU A 97 4.10 -9.15 8.56
N ALA A 98 4.33 -8.29 7.57
CA ALA A 98 3.26 -7.77 6.71
C ALA A 98 2.54 -8.89 5.93
N VAL A 99 3.29 -9.81 5.31
CA VAL A 99 2.70 -10.94 4.58
C VAL A 99 1.90 -11.85 5.51
N LYS A 100 2.38 -12.07 6.74
CA LYS A 100 1.67 -12.86 7.75
C LYS A 100 0.37 -12.18 8.18
N ASN A 101 0.40 -10.88 8.44
CA ASN A 101 -0.77 -10.12 8.91
C ASN A 101 -1.84 -9.95 7.81
N PHE A 102 -1.46 -9.99 6.54
CA PHE A 102 -2.34 -9.78 5.40
C PHE A 102 -2.41 -10.97 4.43
N SER A 103 -2.11 -12.19 4.89
CA SER A 103 -2.05 -13.38 4.03
C SER A 103 -3.35 -13.63 3.27
N ASP A 104 -4.48 -13.45 3.95
CA ASP A 104 -5.82 -13.70 3.40
C ASP A 104 -6.13 -12.69 2.30
N TYR A 105 -5.88 -11.40 2.56
CA TYR A 105 -6.02 -10.33 1.58
C TYR A 105 -5.14 -10.57 0.34
N ILE A 106 -3.88 -10.95 0.54
CA ILE A 106 -2.98 -11.27 -0.59
C ILE A 106 -3.56 -12.41 -1.42
N CYS A 107 -4.04 -13.48 -0.77
CA CYS A 107 -4.55 -14.65 -1.48
C CYS A 107 -5.85 -14.35 -2.24
N GLU A 108 -6.78 -13.62 -1.62
CA GLU A 108 -8.03 -13.19 -2.23
C GLU A 108 -7.76 -12.33 -3.47
N GLU A 109 -6.95 -11.28 -3.32
CA GLU A 109 -6.66 -10.33 -4.39
C GLU A 109 -5.85 -10.95 -5.54
N THR A 110 -5.11 -12.04 -5.32
CA THR A 110 -4.21 -12.63 -6.33
C THR A 110 -4.67 -13.98 -6.86
N LEU A 111 -5.84 -14.45 -6.42
CA LEU A 111 -6.34 -15.82 -6.62
C LEU A 111 -5.31 -16.89 -6.20
N ALA A 112 -4.50 -16.60 -5.18
CA ALA A 112 -3.58 -17.58 -4.63
C ALA A 112 -4.29 -18.53 -3.67
N VAL A 113 -3.83 -19.77 -3.61
CA VAL A 113 -4.28 -20.76 -2.61
C VAL A 113 -3.41 -20.74 -1.36
N GLY A 114 -2.36 -19.93 -1.35
CA GLY A 114 -1.44 -19.76 -0.24
C GLY A 114 -0.22 -18.92 -0.62
N ILE A 115 0.41 -18.35 0.39
CA ILE A 115 1.67 -17.63 0.32
C ILE A 115 2.63 -18.15 1.39
N GLU A 116 3.82 -18.57 0.98
CA GLU A 116 4.80 -19.19 1.88
C GLU A 116 6.16 -18.51 1.80
N GLU A 117 6.83 -18.38 2.95
CA GLU A 117 8.22 -17.92 2.98
C GLU A 117 9.16 -19.02 2.47
N GLY A 118 10.09 -18.63 1.62
CA GLY A 118 11.17 -19.48 1.15
C GLY A 118 11.31 -19.43 -0.36
N LYS A 119 12.37 -20.10 -0.83
CA LYS A 119 12.47 -20.40 -2.25
C LYS A 119 11.57 -21.59 -2.58
N PRO A 120 10.85 -21.54 -3.70
CA PRO A 120 10.01 -22.64 -4.11
C PRO A 120 10.86 -23.91 -4.30
N SER A 121 10.42 -25.01 -3.70
CA SER A 121 11.06 -26.32 -3.84
C SER A 121 10.93 -26.78 -5.29
N ALA A 122 12.05 -27.13 -5.93
CA ALA A 122 12.19 -27.39 -7.36
C ALA A 122 11.49 -28.66 -7.89
N SER A 123 10.50 -29.19 -7.17
CA SER A 123 9.77 -30.41 -7.54
C SER A 123 8.43 -30.07 -8.18
N SER A 124 8.49 -29.84 -9.50
CA SER A 124 7.47 -30.26 -10.49
C SER A 124 6.35 -29.32 -10.95
N SER A 125 6.37 -28.02 -10.63
CA SER A 125 5.55 -27.03 -11.35
C SER A 125 6.44 -25.93 -11.92
N ALA A 126 6.14 -25.40 -13.10
CA ALA A 126 6.89 -24.28 -13.67
C ALA A 126 6.88 -23.09 -12.68
N ILE A 127 8.03 -22.80 -12.09
CA ILE A 127 8.23 -21.71 -11.15
C ILE A 127 8.65 -20.48 -11.95
N TYR A 128 7.90 -19.40 -11.82
CA TYR A 128 8.29 -18.09 -12.34
C TYR A 128 8.68 -17.18 -11.19
N GLU A 129 9.96 -16.81 -11.10
CA GLU A 129 10.48 -15.96 -10.04
C GLU A 129 10.97 -14.61 -10.58
N LYS A 130 10.78 -13.56 -9.79
CA LYS A 130 11.28 -12.23 -10.09
C LYS A 130 11.59 -11.46 -8.82
N ARG A 131 12.70 -10.72 -8.84
CA ARG A 131 13.06 -9.79 -7.76
C ARG A 131 12.41 -8.44 -8.01
N TRP A 132 11.71 -7.95 -7.00
CA TRP A 132 11.03 -6.66 -7.03
C TRP A 132 11.56 -5.74 -5.94
N LYS A 133 11.58 -4.45 -6.27
CA LYS A 133 11.65 -3.39 -5.28
C LYS A 133 10.22 -3.03 -4.85
N ILE A 134 9.90 -3.30 -3.60
CA ILE A 134 8.61 -3.00 -2.96
C ILE A 134 8.89 -2.00 -1.85
N GLY A 135 8.44 -0.75 -2.02
CA GLY A 135 8.88 0.37 -1.19
C GLY A 135 10.41 0.53 -1.20
N LYS A 136 11.05 0.44 -0.02
CA LYS A 136 12.51 0.47 0.15
C LYS A 136 13.16 -0.92 0.21
N LYS A 137 12.37 -1.98 0.06
CA LYS A 137 12.77 -3.37 0.32
C LYS A 137 12.97 -4.15 -0.97
N GLN A 138 13.83 -5.17 -0.91
CA GLN A 138 14.04 -6.13 -2.00
C GLN A 138 13.33 -7.42 -1.67
N VAL A 139 12.36 -7.81 -2.49
CA VAL A 139 11.55 -9.01 -2.29
C VAL A 139 11.70 -9.91 -3.51
N LEU A 140 12.06 -11.16 -3.30
CA LEU A 140 11.94 -12.20 -4.32
C LEU A 140 10.53 -12.75 -4.25
N LEU A 141 9.79 -12.73 -5.36
CA LEU A 141 8.47 -13.33 -5.48
C LEU A 141 8.52 -14.48 -6.49
N GLY A 142 7.86 -15.58 -6.17
CA GLY A 142 7.67 -16.72 -7.06
C GLY A 142 6.20 -17.06 -7.23
N ILE A 143 5.79 -17.35 -8.46
CA ILE A 143 4.47 -17.92 -8.80
C ILE A 143 4.68 -19.37 -9.22
N ILE A 144 3.90 -20.25 -8.61
CA ILE A 144 3.85 -21.68 -8.92
C ILE A 144 2.44 -21.97 -9.42
N ARG A 145 2.33 -22.55 -10.62
CA ARG A 145 1.03 -22.99 -11.16
C ARG A 145 0.56 -24.24 -10.40
N THR A 146 -0.69 -24.20 -9.95
CA THR A 146 -1.39 -25.34 -9.33
C THR A 146 -2.20 -26.10 -10.35
#